data_AF-A0A2C5YPA8-F1
#
_entry.id   AF-A0A2C5YPA8-F1
#
_cell.length_a   1.000
_cell.length_b   1.000
_cell.length_c   1.000
_cell.angle_alpha   90.00
_cell.angle_beta   90.00
_cell.angle_gamma   90.00
#
_symmetry.space_group_name_H-M   'P 1'
#
loop_
_entity.id
_entity.type
_entity.pdbx_description
1 polymer ?
#
loop_
_entity_poly.entity_id
_entity_poly.type
_entity_poly.pdbx_seq_one_letter_code
_entity_poly.pdbx_strand_id
1 'polypeptide(L)' 'MRPVLFGYVSTRQELEKYSSDLFNLLAQGKVTVAIHEIYPLKDAARAHQDIESRKTTGKLLLNCDDGKTSPQL' A
#
# COMPACT_ATOMS: atom_id res chain seq x y z
N MET A 1 0.27 -19.93 15.75
CA MET A 1 1.48 -19.10 15.67
C MET A 1 1.18 -17.90 14.77
N ARG A 2 1.33 -16.66 15.26
CA ARG A 2 1.10 -15.44 14.44
C ARG A 2 2.43 -15.05 13.79
N PRO A 3 2.53 -14.97 12.45
CA PRO A 3 3.75 -14.53 11.77
C PRO A 3 4.13 -13.13 12.27
N VAL A 4 5.37 -12.96 12.71
CA VAL A 4 5.93 -11.67 13.15
C VAL A 4 7.02 -11.29 12.17
N LEU A 5 6.98 -10.06 11.63
CA LEU A 5 7.92 -9.61 10.60
C LEU A 5 9.39 -9.79 11.00
N PHE A 6 9.73 -9.47 12.25
CA PHE A 6 11.08 -9.62 12.80
C PHE A 6 11.53 -11.08 12.93
N GLY A 7 10.65 -12.06 12.74
CA GLY A 7 11.03 -13.47 12.63
C GLY A 7 11.46 -13.88 11.21
N TYR A 8 11.18 -13.05 10.20
CA TYR A 8 11.52 -13.32 8.78
C TYR A 8 12.54 -12.34 8.21
N VAL A 9 12.63 -11.14 8.79
CA VAL A 9 13.58 -10.09 8.40
C VAL A 9 14.29 -9.61 9.65
N SER A 10 15.50 -10.11 9.87
CA SER A 10 16.28 -9.86 11.09
C SER A 10 17.32 -8.76 10.87
N THR A 11 17.81 -8.62 9.64
CA THR A 11 18.87 -7.66 9.29
C THR A 11 18.39 -6.63 8.27
N ARG A 12 19.11 -5.50 8.20
CA ARG A 12 18.84 -4.46 7.20
C ARG A 12 19.05 -4.98 5.77
N GLN A 13 20.08 -5.79 5.57
CA GLN A 13 20.42 -6.37 4.27
C GLN A 13 19.31 -7.31 3.76
N GLU A 14 18.71 -8.11 4.65
CA GLU A 14 17.55 -8.93 4.32
C GLU A 14 16.34 -8.07 3.94
N LEU A 15 16.06 -7.00 4.69
CA LEU A 15 14.98 -6.08 4.37
C LEU A 15 15.15 -5.46 2.97
N GLU A 16 16.35 -4.97 2.67
CA GLU A 16 16.68 -4.35 1.38
C GLU A 16 16.55 -5.35 0.22
N LYS A 17 17.03 -6.59 0.42
CA LYS A 17 16.88 -7.67 -0.57
C LYS A 17 15.41 -7.98 -0.87
N TYR A 18 14.62 -8.29 0.16
CA TYR A 18 13.22 -8.67 -0.04
C TYR A 18 12.37 -7.52 -0.58
N SER A 19 12.68 -6.28 -0.18
CA SER A 19 12.03 -5.09 -0.74
C SER A 19 12.34 -4.95 -2.23
N SER A 20 13.61 -5.10 -2.63
CA SER A 20 13.99 -5.07 -4.05
C SER A 20 13.28 -6.17 -4.85
N ASP A 21 13.25 -7.40 -4.34
CA ASP A 21 12.56 -8.51 -5.01
C ASP A 21 11.06 -8.21 -5.20
N LEU A 22 10.39 -7.66 -4.18
CA LEU A 22 9.00 -7.26 -4.25
C LEU A 22 8.76 -6.18 -5.34
N PHE A 23 9.59 -5.13 -5.37
CA PHE A 23 9.46 -4.08 -6.38
C PHE A 23 9.78 -4.57 -7.78
N ASN A 24 10.73 -5.51 -7.93
CA ASN A 24 10.99 -6.15 -9.22
C ASN A 24 9.78 -6.96 -9.71
N LEU A 25 9.08 -7.66 -8.82
CA LEU A 25 7.85 -8.38 -9.17
C LEU A 25 6.71 -7.44 -9.57
N LEU A 26 6.60 -6.28 -8.91
CA LEU A 26 5.66 -5.22 -9.29
C LEU A 26 6.00 -4.65 -10.68
N ALA A 27 7.27 -4.32 -10.94
CA ALA A 27 7.73 -3.81 -12.22
C ALA A 27 7.56 -4.82 -13.37
N GLN A 28 7.69 -6.12 -13.07
CA GLN A 28 7.40 -7.21 -14.01
C GLN A 28 5.91 -7.47 -14.22
N GLY A 29 5.01 -6.77 -13.51
CA GLY A 29 3.56 -6.97 -13.59
C GLY A 29 3.06 -8.30 -12.99
N LYS A 30 3.92 -9.03 -12.27
CA LYS A 30 3.57 -10.32 -11.63
C LYS A 30 2.74 -10.13 -10.37
N VAL A 31 2.76 -8.94 -9.80
CA VAL A 31 1.96 -8.55 -8.63
C VAL A 31 1.06 -7.39 -9.04
N THR A 32 -0.25 -7.59 -8.97
CA THR A 32 -1.24 -6.55 -9.23
C THR A 32 -1.70 -5.93 -7.91
N VAL A 33 -1.57 -4.60 -7.78
CA VAL A 33 -2.06 -3.88 -6.60
C VAL A 33 -3.50 -3.47 -6.84
N ALA A 34 -4.44 -4.04 -6.09
CA ALA A 34 -5.83 -3.62 -6.10
C ALA A 34 -6.00 -2.35 -5.25
N ILE A 35 -6.24 -1.22 -5.92
CA ILE A 35 -6.56 0.06 -5.29
C ILE A 35 -8.08 0.21 -5.29
N HIS A 36 -8.67 0.39 -4.11
CA HIS A 36 -10.11 0.57 -3.94
C HIS A 36 -10.52 1.98 -4.36
N GLU A 37 -9.91 2.99 -3.72
CA GLU A 37 -10.20 4.39 -3.95
C GLU A 37 -9.00 5.24 -3.49
N ILE A 38 -8.86 6.43 -4.10
CA ILE A 38 -7.84 7.42 -3.76
C ILE A 38 -8.57 8.64 -3.21
N TYR A 39 -8.30 8.99 -1.96
CA TYR A 39 -8.92 10.12 -1.27
C TYR A 39 -7.92 11.27 -1.18
N PRO A 40 -8.34 12.53 -1.33
CA PRO A 40 -7.47 13.64 -0.98
C PRO A 40 -7.22 13.64 0.54
N LEU A 41 -6.07 14.15 0.98
CA LEU A 41 -5.67 14.11 2.40
C LEU A 41 -6.70 14.74 3.34
N LYS A 42 -7.40 15.80 2.89
CA LYS A 42 -8.50 16.44 3.63
C LYS A 42 -9.65 15.47 3.98
N ASP A 43 -9.83 14.41 3.20
CA ASP A 43 -10.91 13.43 3.36
C ASP A 43 -10.42 12.15 4.08
N ALA A 44 -9.29 12.20 4.78
CA ALA A 44 -8.75 11.06 5.53
C ALA A 44 -9.75 10.46 6.54
N ALA A 45 -10.60 11.29 7.15
CA ALA A 45 -11.66 10.83 8.05
C ALA A 45 -12.64 9.88 7.34
N ARG A 46 -12.99 10.16 6.08
CA ARG A 46 -13.86 9.30 5.26
C ARG A 46 -13.17 7.99 4.91
N ALA A 47 -11.88 8.03 4.53
CA ALA A 47 -11.11 6.82 4.26
C ALA A 47 -11.10 5.87 5.48
N HIS A 48 -10.99 6.40 6.69
CA HIS A 48 -11.09 5.61 7.92
C HIS A 48 -12.48 5.00 8.13
N GLN A 49 -13.55 5.78 7.95
CA GLN A 49 -14.93 5.29 8.05
C GLN A 49 -15.19 4.16 7.05
N ASP A 50 -14.70 4.29 5.82
CA ASP A 50 -14.89 3.29 4.77
C ASP A 50 -14.17 1.97 5.11
N ILE A 51 -12.94 2.04 5.68
CA ILE A 51 -12.21 0.86 6.18
C ILE A 51 -12.96 0.20 7.35
N GLU A 52 -13.44 0.97 8.32
CA GLU A 52 -14.17 0.46 9.48
C GLU A 52 -15.49 -0.20 9.08
N SER A 53 -16.15 0.33 8.05
CA SER A 53 -17.40 -0.22 7.51
C SER A 53 -17.23 -1.57 6.81
N ARG A 54 -15.99 -2.01 6.56
CA ARG A 54 -15.64 -3.25 5.83
C ARG A 54 -16.16 -3.31 4.39
N LYS A 55 -16.48 -2.16 3.79
CA LYS A 55 -16.92 -2.08 2.38
C LYS A 55 -15.76 -2.05 1.39
N THR A 56 -14.56 -1.74 1.87
CA THR A 56 -13.38 -1.56 1.03
C THR A 56 -12.73 -2.90 0.69
N THR A 57 -12.47 -3.15 -0.58
CA THR A 57 -11.68 -4.31 -1.03
C THR A 57 -10.41 -3.81 -1.71
N GLY A 58 -9.25 -4.14 -1.14
CA GLY A 58 -7.95 -3.66 -1.61
C GLY A 58 -7.34 -2.60 -0.71
N LYS A 59 -6.52 -1.72 -1.28
CA LYS A 59 -5.83 -0.64 -0.58
C LYS A 59 -6.55 0.70 -0.82
N LEU A 60 -6.64 1.53 0.21
CA LEU A 60 -7.02 2.93 0.07
C LEU A 60 -5.74 3.76 0.02
N LEU A 61 -5.71 4.76 -0.83
CA LEU A 61 -4.59 5.69 -0.92
C LEU A 61 -5.04 7.08 -0.49
N LEU A 62 -4.16 7.79 0.20
CA LEU A 62 -4.33 9.21 0.50
C LEU A 62 -3.38 10.01 -0.40
N ASN A 63 -3.93 10.95 -1.15
CA ASN A 63 -3.16 11.87 -1.96
C ASN A 63 -2.88 13.15 -1.16
N CYS A 64 -1.60 13.44 -0.93
CA CYS A 64 -1.14 14.64 -0.25
C CYS A 64 -1.07 15.87 -1.17
N ASP A 65 -1.13 15.68 -2.49
CA ASP A 65 -1.22 16.77 -3.44
C ASP A 65 -2.68 17.22 -3.56
N ASP A 66 -2.96 18.50 -3.32
CA ASP A 66 -4.28 19.15 -3.36
C ASP A 66 -4.92 19.18 -4.77
N GLY A 67 -4.96 18.05 -5.48
CA GLY A 67 -5.58 17.87 -6.78
C GLY A 67 -4.67 18.11 -7.99
N LYS A 68 -3.33 18.04 -7.84
CA LYS A 68 -2.40 18.32 -8.97
C LYS A 68 -1.59 17.15 -9.51
N THR A 69 -1.70 15.95 -8.93
CA THR A 69 -1.01 14.79 -9.51
C THR A 69 -1.91 13.58 -9.41
N SER A 70 -2.62 13.29 -10.49
CA SER A 70 -3.13 11.94 -10.73
C SER A 70 -1.92 11.02 -10.84
N PRO A 71 -1.79 9.97 -10.01
CA PRO A 71 -0.82 8.93 -10.27
C PRO A 71 -1.32 8.20 -11.53
N GLN A 72 -0.65 8.44 -12.65
CA GLN A 72 -0.81 7.60 -13.83
C GLN A 72 -0.17 6.26 -13.47
N LEU A 73 -1.01 5.26 -13.15
CA LEU A 73 -0.59 3.86 -13.17
C LEU A 73 -0.47 3.40 -14.62
#